data_AF-A0A2I0QLI6-F1
#
_entry.id   AF-A0A2I0QLI6-F1
#
_cell.length_a   1.000
_cell.length_b   1.000
_cell.length_c   1.000
_cell.angle_alpha   90.00
_cell.angle_beta   90.00
_cell.angle_gamma   90.00
#
_symmetry.space_group_name_H-M   'P 1'
#
loop_
_entity.id
_entity.type
_entity.pdbx_description
1 polymer ?
#
loop_
_entity_poly.entity_id
_entity_poly.type
_entity_poly.pdbx_seq_one_letter_code
_entity_poly.pdbx_strand_id
1 'polypeptide(L)'
;MEKEIAWFKENLNKSHIHGRNILAKLQISSILFTTQKKQLQKVIEKYKEWNNNNEILTEYSDDAINQRVKWLNDYKNEIKNVDFSAQSKFHSTVPEEFLYYLARRLKKYN
;
A
#
# COMPACT_ATOMS: atom_id res chain seq x y z
N MET A 1 -7.11 13.80 -7.90
CA MET A 1 -5.69 13.44 -7.62
C MET A 1 -5.08 14.27 -6.49
N GLU A 2 -5.31 15.58 -6.40
CA GLU A 2 -4.74 16.40 -5.29
C GLU A 2 -5.14 15.93 -3.90
N LYS A 3 -6.43 15.60 -3.68
CA LYS A 3 -6.92 15.00 -2.42
C LYS A 3 -6.20 13.69 -2.08
N GLU A 4 -5.89 12.87 -3.09
CA GLU A 4 -5.14 11.63 -2.89
C GLU A 4 -3.70 11.93 -2.49
N ILE A 5 -3.04 12.86 -3.17
CA ILE A 5 -1.67 13.28 -2.84
C ILE A 5 -1.59 13.80 -1.40
N ALA A 6 -2.56 14.63 -0.97
CA ALA A 6 -2.62 15.14 0.40
C ALA A 6 -2.73 14.00 1.41
N TRP A 7 -3.67 13.08 1.20
CA TRP A 7 -3.85 11.92 2.08
C TRP A 7 -2.56 11.10 2.21
N PHE A 8 -1.86 10.82 1.10
CA PHE A 8 -0.60 10.06 1.13
C PHE A 8 0.51 10.80 1.89
N LYS A 9 0.58 12.13 1.79
CA LYS A 9 1.57 12.94 2.54
C LYS A 9 1.27 12.98 4.03
N GLU A 10 0.00 13.03 4.40
CA GLU A 10 -0.44 13.14 5.80
C GLU A 10 -0.36 11.81 6.55
N ASN A 11 -0.62 10.68 5.88
CA ASN A 11 -0.79 9.38 6.52
C ASN A 11 0.45 8.48 6.41
N LEU A 12 1.40 8.79 5.53
CA LEU A 12 2.56 7.93 5.28
C LEU A 12 3.86 8.54 5.81
N ASN A 13 4.71 7.66 6.34
CA ASN A 13 6.09 7.96 6.69
C ASN A 13 7.07 7.25 5.75
N LYS A 14 8.38 7.43 5.98
CA LYS A 14 9.45 6.87 5.15
C LYS A 14 9.45 5.34 5.02
N SER A 15 8.84 4.61 5.95
CA SER A 15 8.77 3.14 5.96
C SER A 15 7.62 2.58 5.12
N HIS A 16 6.68 3.42 4.67
CA HIS A 16 5.60 3.03 3.76
C HIS A 16 6.08 3.05 2.30
N ILE A 17 7.01 2.16 1.98
CA ILE A 17 7.76 2.20 0.72
C ILE A 17 6.84 1.99 -0.50
N HIS A 18 5.89 1.07 -0.40
CA HIS A 18 4.90 0.83 -1.45
C HIS A 18 3.96 2.04 -1.61
N GLY A 19 3.46 2.58 -0.50
CA GLY A 19 2.66 3.79 -0.50
C GLY A 19 3.37 4.99 -1.13
N ARG A 20 4.67 5.16 -0.86
CA ARG A 20 5.48 6.22 -1.48
C ARG A 20 5.68 6.01 -2.98
N ASN A 21 5.78 4.78 -3.46
CA ASN A 21 5.81 4.49 -4.89
C ASN A 21 4.50 4.86 -5.58
N ILE A 22 3.36 4.64 -4.91
CA ILE A 22 2.04 5.10 -5.39
C ILE A 22 2.00 6.62 -5.43
N LEU A 23 2.48 7.30 -4.37
CA LEU A 23 2.55 8.77 -4.32
C LEU A 23 3.40 9.34 -5.47
N ALA A 24 4.55 8.74 -5.77
CA ALA A 24 5.39 9.18 -6.89
C ALA A 24 4.63 9.08 -8.23
N LYS A 25 3.86 8.01 -8.45
CA LYS A 25 3.01 7.84 -9.64
C LYS A 25 1.85 8.84 -9.68
N LEU A 26 1.26 9.14 -8.53
CA LEU A 26 0.22 10.17 -8.37
C LEU A 26 0.72 11.56 -8.77
N GLN A 27 1.94 11.92 -8.39
CA GLN A 27 2.54 13.22 -8.68
C GLN A 27 2.79 13.44 -10.17
N ILE A 28 3.06 12.37 -10.93
CA ILE A 28 3.21 12.42 -12.39
C ILE A 28 1.91 12.02 -13.13
N SER A 29 0.77 11.98 -12.44
CA SER A 29 -0.47 11.46 -13.03
C SER A 29 -0.98 12.26 -14.24
N SER A 30 -0.59 13.52 -14.39
CA SER A 30 -0.97 14.37 -15.53
C SER A 30 -0.53 13.77 -16.87
N ILE A 31 0.65 13.13 -16.92
CA ILE A 31 1.25 12.54 -18.12
C ILE A 31 0.85 11.08 -18.38
N LEU A 32 0.04 10.48 -17.50
CA LEU A 32 -0.41 9.10 -17.65
C LEU A 32 -1.57 8.96 -18.63
N PHE A 33 -1.59 7.84 -19.37
CA PHE A 33 -2.72 7.47 -20.22
C PHE A 33 -3.97 7.15 -19.40
N THR A 34 -5.16 7.25 -20.01
CA THR A 34 -6.45 7.00 -19.35
C THR A 34 -6.51 5.62 -18.67
N THR A 35 -6.00 4.58 -19.31
CA THR A 35 -5.96 3.22 -18.73
C THR A 35 -5.08 3.15 -17.49
N GLN A 36 -3.91 3.79 -17.53
CA GLN A 36 -2.99 3.86 -16.38
C GLN A 36 -3.61 4.66 -15.23
N LYS A 37 -4.34 5.75 -15.54
CA LYS A 37 -5.08 6.53 -14.53
C LYS A 37 -6.15 5.69 -13.84
N LYS A 38 -6.91 4.88 -14.58
CA LYS A 38 -7.91 3.96 -14.02
C LYS A 38 -7.26 2.90 -13.12
N GLN A 39 -6.17 2.28 -13.57
CA GLN A 39 -5.41 1.33 -12.75
C GLN A 39 -4.87 1.98 -11.48
N LEU A 40 -4.28 3.18 -11.59
CA LEU A 40 -3.76 3.92 -10.45
C LEU A 40 -4.88 4.27 -9.45
N GLN A 41 -6.06 4.67 -9.92
CA GLN A 41 -7.20 4.94 -9.05
C GLN A 41 -7.61 3.69 -8.25
N LYS A 42 -7.69 2.53 -8.92
CA LYS A 42 -7.97 1.25 -8.25
C LYS A 42 -6.92 0.92 -7.19
N VAL A 43 -5.64 1.09 -7.52
CA VAL A 43 -4.53 0.87 -6.59
C VAL A 43 -4.66 1.75 -5.36
N ILE A 44 -4.95 3.05 -5.54
CA ILE A 44 -5.10 4.01 -4.44
C ILE A 44 -6.20 3.59 -3.48
N GLU A 45 -7.38 3.26 -4.01
CA GLU A 45 -8.52 2.82 -3.21
C GLU A 45 -8.16 1.60 -2.36
N LYS A 46 -7.59 0.56 -2.99
CA LYS A 46 -7.26 -0.69 -2.32
C LYS A 46 -6.06 -0.58 -1.37
N TYR A 47 -5.12 0.31 -1.67
CA TYR A 47 -4.01 0.60 -0.77
C TYR A 47 -4.51 1.27 0.51
N LYS A 48 -5.40 2.27 0.39
CA LYS A 48 -5.98 2.96 1.56
C LYS A 48 -6.72 1.99 2.47
N GLU A 49 -7.51 1.08 1.89
CA GLU A 49 -8.20 0.01 2.61
C GLU A 49 -7.20 -0.88 3.37
N TRP A 50 -6.17 -1.37 2.68
CA TRP A 50 -5.13 -2.22 3.28
C TRP A 50 -4.33 -1.52 4.39
N ASN A 51 -3.95 -0.25 4.16
CA ASN A 51 -3.25 0.59 5.13
C ASN A 51 -4.09 0.78 6.40
N ASN A 52 -5.36 1.18 6.24
CA ASN A 52 -6.27 1.41 7.36
C ASN A 52 -6.51 0.13 8.18
N ASN A 53 -6.70 -1.01 7.53
CA ASN A 53 -6.84 -2.29 8.20
C ASN A 53 -5.61 -2.62 9.07
N ASN A 54 -4.41 -2.36 8.56
CA ASN A 54 -3.17 -2.57 9.31
C ASN A 54 -2.96 -1.58 10.46
N GLU A 55 -3.47 -0.36 10.33
CA GLU A 55 -3.42 0.65 11.38
C GLU A 55 -4.39 0.35 12.52
N ILE A 56 -5.64 -0.03 12.21
CA ILE A 56 -6.70 -0.31 13.19
C ILE A 56 -6.39 -1.57 14.00
N LEU A 57 -5.93 -2.64 13.36
CA LEU A 57 -5.52 -3.83 14.10
C LEU A 57 -4.22 -3.49 14.85
N THR A 58 -4.27 -3.41 16.17
CA THR A 58 -3.10 -3.07 16.99
C THR A 58 -2.46 -4.29 17.65
N GLU A 59 -3.23 -5.37 17.73
CA GLU A 59 -2.89 -6.63 18.37
C GLU A 59 -1.75 -7.38 17.67
N TYR A 60 -1.02 -8.17 18.47
CA TYR A 60 0.01 -9.08 18.01
C TYR A 60 -0.24 -10.48 18.61
N SER A 61 -1.07 -11.24 17.89
CA SER A 61 -1.43 -12.64 18.15
C SER A 61 -1.39 -13.42 16.84
N ASP A 62 -1.41 -14.74 16.90
CA ASP A 62 -1.46 -15.58 15.69
C ASP A 62 -2.68 -15.24 14.82
N ASP A 63 -3.84 -15.03 15.43
CA ASP A 63 -5.06 -14.60 14.73
C ASP A 63 -4.89 -13.24 14.06
N ALA A 64 -4.27 -12.27 14.75
CA ALA A 64 -4.01 -10.95 14.19
C ALA A 64 -3.02 -11.03 13.01
N ILE A 65 -1.99 -11.88 13.10
CA ILE A 65 -1.03 -12.11 12.01
C ILE A 65 -1.73 -12.74 10.81
N ASN A 66 -2.53 -13.79 11.04
CA ASN A 66 -3.32 -14.45 10.00
C ASN A 66 -4.27 -13.46 9.30
N GLN A 67 -4.92 -12.58 10.07
CA GLN A 67 -5.79 -11.56 9.52
C GLN A 67 -5.04 -10.54 8.64
N ARG A 68 -3.83 -10.13 9.04
CA ARG A 68 -2.98 -9.25 8.21
C ARG A 68 -2.53 -9.92 6.93
N VAL A 69 -2.17 -11.20 6.99
CA VAL A 69 -1.80 -11.99 5.80
C VAL A 69 -2.99 -12.10 4.85
N LYS A 70 -4.20 -12.29 5.36
CA LYS A 70 -5.43 -12.26 4.56
C LYS A 70 -5.58 -10.91 3.84
N TRP A 71 -5.47 -9.79 4.55
CA TRP A 71 -5.56 -8.46 3.93
C TRP A 71 -4.46 -8.18 2.91
N LEU A 72 -3.23 -8.67 3.16
CA LEU A 72 -2.14 -8.62 2.18
C LEU A 72 -2.50 -9.37 0.89
N ASN A 73 -3.03 -10.58 1.01
CA ASN A 73 -3.42 -11.39 -0.15
C ASN A 73 -4.59 -10.77 -0.91
N ASP A 74 -5.59 -10.25 -0.18
CA ASP A 74 -6.73 -9.52 -0.76
C ASP A 74 -6.21 -8.31 -1.57
N TYR A 75 -5.32 -7.50 -1.00
CA TYR A 75 -4.70 -6.38 -1.72
C TYR A 75 -3.90 -6.82 -2.95
N LYS A 76 -3.02 -7.82 -2.82
CA LYS A 76 -2.22 -8.35 -3.93
C LYS A 76 -3.09 -8.87 -5.08
N ASN A 77 -4.20 -9.53 -4.76
CA ASN A 77 -5.14 -10.04 -5.75
C ASN A 77 -5.82 -8.90 -6.52
N GLU A 78 -6.18 -7.80 -5.84
CA GLU A 78 -6.80 -6.64 -6.47
C GLU A 78 -5.88 -5.94 -7.48
N ILE A 79 -4.57 -5.92 -7.19
CA ILE A 79 -3.57 -5.25 -8.02
C ILE A 79 -2.83 -6.17 -8.97
N LYS A 80 -3.10 -7.48 -9.00
CA LYS A 80 -2.30 -8.49 -9.73
C LYS A 80 -2.07 -8.17 -11.22
N ASN A 81 -3.05 -7.53 -11.86
CA ASN A 81 -3.03 -7.16 -13.28
C ASN A 81 -2.64 -5.69 -13.51
N VAL A 82 -2.18 -4.99 -12.47
CA VAL A 82 -1.66 -3.63 -12.58
C VAL A 82 -0.23 -3.74 -13.06
N ASP A 83 -0.05 -3.37 -14.32
CA ASP A 83 1.24 -3.41 -14.98
C ASP A 83 1.80 -2.00 -15.08
N PHE A 84 2.47 -1.59 -14.00
CA PHE A 84 3.38 -0.46 -14.06
C PHE A 84 4.73 -0.97 -14.53
N SER A 85 5.47 -0.16 -15.30
CA SER A 85 6.74 -0.58 -15.91
C SER A 85 7.59 -1.47 -14.99
N ALA A 86 8.14 -2.56 -15.54
CA ALA A 86 8.87 -3.59 -14.78
C ALA A 86 10.00 -3.01 -13.90
N GLN A 87 10.57 -1.87 -14.29
CA GLN A 87 11.59 -1.15 -13.54
C GLN A 87 11.08 -0.56 -12.21
N SER A 88 9.77 -0.36 -12.06
CA SER A 88 9.17 0.37 -10.93
C SER A 88 9.11 -0.43 -9.63
N LYS A 89 9.51 -1.72 -9.62
CA LYS A 89 9.52 -2.58 -8.42
C LYS A 89 8.18 -2.57 -7.65
N PHE A 90 7.08 -2.28 -8.35
CA PHE A 90 5.79 -1.97 -7.73
C PHE A 90 5.29 -3.13 -6.87
N HIS A 91 5.19 -4.32 -7.46
CA HIS A 91 4.73 -5.52 -6.77
C HIS A 91 5.68 -6.01 -5.68
N SER A 92 6.99 -5.86 -5.89
CA SER A 92 7.99 -6.31 -4.90
C SER A 92 8.02 -5.46 -3.63
N THR A 93 7.55 -4.21 -3.69
CA THR A 93 7.50 -3.34 -2.50
C THR A 93 6.30 -3.61 -1.58
N VAL A 94 5.29 -4.35 -2.05
CA VAL A 94 4.12 -4.74 -1.24
C VAL A 94 4.52 -5.60 -0.03
N PRO A 95 5.21 -6.75 -0.20
CA PRO A 95 5.66 -7.54 0.95
C PRO A 95 6.69 -6.81 1.82
N GLU A 96 7.49 -5.90 1.26
CA GLU A 96 8.44 -5.08 2.04
C GLU A 96 7.70 -4.16 3.03
N GLU A 97 6.67 -3.45 2.58
CA GLU A 97 5.84 -2.63 3.46
C GLU A 97 5.01 -3.46 4.44
N PHE A 98 4.58 -4.66 4.05
CA PHE A 98 3.93 -5.60 4.97
C PHE A 98 4.83 -5.97 6.16
N LEU A 99 6.11 -6.23 5.91
CA LEU A 99 7.07 -6.52 6.98
C LEU A 99 7.26 -5.31 7.92
N TYR A 100 7.16 -4.08 7.41
CA TYR A 100 7.13 -2.89 8.28
C TYR A 100 5.96 -2.93 9.26
N TYR A 101 4.75 -3.26 8.80
CA TYR A 101 3.58 -3.38 9.69
C TYR A 101 3.78 -4.43 10.77
N LEU A 102 4.29 -5.61 10.41
CA LEU A 102 4.57 -6.69 11.37
C LEU A 102 5.64 -6.28 12.38
N ALA A 103 6.79 -5.78 11.91
CA ALA A 103 7.90 -5.41 12.78
C ALA A 103 7.56 -4.26 13.74
N ARG A 104 6.77 -3.28 13.28
CA ARG A 104 6.30 -2.18 14.13
C ARG A 104 5.42 -2.66 15.27
N ARG A 105 4.61 -3.69 15.05
CA ARG A 105 3.77 -4.27 16.10
C ARG A 105 4.61 -5.09 17.07
N LEU A 106 5.52 -5.93 16.59
CA LEU A 106 6.46 -6.66 17.44
C LEU A 106 7.19 -5.74 18.44
N LYS A 107 7.71 -4.60 17.98
CA LYS A 107 8.38 -3.60 18.84
C LYS A 107 7.49 -2.96 19.92
N LYS A 108 6.17 -3.04 19.79
CA LYS A 108 5.22 -2.48 20.78
C LYS A 108 4.91 -3.48 21.90
N TYR A 109 5.18 -4.77 21.69
CA TYR A 109 4.87 -5.86 22.63
C TYR A 109 6.11 -6.46 23.33
N ASN A 110 7.31 -6.01 22.96
CA ASN A 110 8.57 -6.29 23.66
C ASN A 110 9.02 -5.03 24.41
#